data_AF-K0PZX6-F1
#
_entry.id   AF-K0PZX6-F1
#
_cell.length_a   1.000
_cell.length_b   1.000
_cell.length_c   1.000
_cell.angle_alpha   90.00
_cell.angle_beta   90.00
_cell.angle_gamma   90.00
#
_symmetry.space_group_name_H-M   'P 1'
#
loop_
_entity.id
_entity.type
_entity.pdbx_description
1 polymer ?
#
loop_
_entity_poly.entity_id
_entity_poly.type
_entity_poly.pdbx_seq_one_letter_code
_entity_poly.pdbx_strand_id
1 'polypeptide(L)'
;MIYVTGKQLAGTVAMWAVRQSPYQTPDNLDLVVRQIQEKFAPNTSFGMLMFEESNSLRRYVSKILRSIPEYVKWNDRKNGNDAPLKFSSAYDLPGDPDDDFIDLDALEGNVARSISSED
;
A
#
# COMPACT_ATOMS: atom_id res chain seq x y z
N MET A 1 1.01 -20.48 9.62
CA MET A 1 -0.25 -19.78 9.97
C MET A 1 0.12 -18.36 10.29
N ILE A 2 -0.57 -17.39 9.69
CA ILE A 2 -0.32 -15.96 9.85
C ILE A 2 -1.56 -15.33 10.49
N TYR A 3 -1.37 -14.56 11.56
CA TYR A 3 -2.46 -13.90 12.27
C TYR A 3 -2.34 -12.40 12.12
N VAL A 4 -3.42 -11.76 11.66
CA VAL A 4 -3.42 -10.34 11.34
C VAL A 4 -4.49 -9.64 12.14
N THR A 5 -4.12 -8.57 12.84
CA THR A 5 -5.08 -7.62 13.43
C THR A 5 -5.31 -6.45 12.48
N GLY A 6 -6.48 -5.81 12.57
CA GLY A 6 -6.75 -4.59 11.80
C GLY A 6 -5.72 -3.49 12.08
N LYS A 7 -5.27 -3.35 13.33
CA LYS A 7 -4.23 -2.39 13.73
C LYS A 7 -2.88 -2.68 13.07
N GLN A 8 -2.45 -3.94 13.07
CA GLN A 8 -1.21 -4.35 12.41
C GLN A 8 -1.29 -4.08 10.91
N LEU A 9 -2.38 -4.47 10.24
CA LEU A 9 -2.56 -4.23 8.82
C LEU A 9 -2.46 -2.73 8.48
N ALA A 10 -3.22 -1.89 9.19
CA ALA A 10 -3.23 -0.45 8.92
C ALA A 10 -1.88 0.22 9.25
N GLY A 11 -1.22 -0.18 10.34
CA GLY A 11 0.10 0.33 10.70
C GLY A 11 1.17 -0.04 9.68
N THR A 12 1.18 -1.29 9.21
CA THR A 12 2.14 -1.75 8.21
C THR A 12 1.90 -1.09 6.86
N VAL A 13 0.64 -0.88 6.45
CA VAL A 13 0.31 -0.11 5.24
C VAL A 13 0.81 1.33 5.36
N ALA A 14 0.54 2.01 6.48
CA ALA A 14 1.00 3.39 6.68
C ALA A 14 2.53 3.51 6.65
N MET A 15 3.24 2.58 7.30
CA MET A 15 4.70 2.54 7.28
C MET A 15 5.24 2.42 5.85
N TRP A 16 4.74 1.48 5.05
CA TRP A 16 5.23 1.28 3.68
C TRP A 16 4.80 2.38 2.72
N ALA A 17 3.61 2.93 2.89
CA ALA A 17 3.11 4.04 2.08
C ALA A 17 4.00 5.29 2.27
N VAL A 18 4.43 5.59 3.51
CA VAL A 18 5.38 6.67 3.78
C VAL A 18 6.77 6.36 3.22
N ARG A 19 7.26 5.12 3.37
CA ARG A 19 8.59 4.73 2.87
C ARG A 19 8.73 4.76 1.34
N GLN A 20 7.65 4.47 0.63
CA GLN A 20 7.63 4.42 -0.84
C GLN A 20 7.13 5.73 -1.47
N SER A 21 6.66 6.68 -0.65
CA SER A 21 6.18 7.95 -1.18
C SER A 21 7.38 8.74 -1.74
N PRO A 22 7.25 9.31 -2.94
CA PRO A 22 8.22 10.29 -3.44
C PRO A 22 8.16 11.62 -2.66
N TYR A 23 7.14 11.79 -1.82
CA TYR A 23 6.96 12.94 -0.93
C TYR A 23 7.11 12.53 0.53
N GLN A 24 6.94 13.47 1.45
CA GLN A 24 7.00 13.21 2.89
C GLN A 24 5.93 12.21 3.35
N THR A 25 4.72 12.29 2.79
CA THR A 25 3.58 11.38 3.05
C THR A 25 2.66 11.35 1.84
N PRO A 26 2.01 10.21 1.53
CA PRO A 26 1.01 10.16 0.49
C PRO A 26 -0.28 10.89 0.91
N ASP A 27 -0.99 11.46 -0.08
CA ASP A 27 -2.20 12.23 0.16
C ASP A 27 -3.30 11.34 0.73
N ASN A 28 -4.09 11.85 1.68
CA ASN A 28 -5.23 11.15 2.29
C ASN A 28 -4.85 9.83 3.01
N LEU A 29 -3.62 9.70 3.50
CA LEU A 29 -3.17 8.53 4.25
C LEU A 29 -4.08 8.20 5.45
N ASP A 30 -4.55 9.21 6.16
CA ASP A 30 -5.48 9.08 7.28
C ASP A 30 -6.82 8.45 6.85
N LEU A 31 -7.36 8.86 5.70
CA LEU A 31 -8.58 8.29 5.14
C LEU A 31 -8.39 6.82 4.73
N VAL A 32 -7.26 6.49 4.11
CA VAL A 32 -6.93 5.10 3.75
C VAL A 32 -6.82 4.24 5.00
N VAL A 33 -6.10 4.69 6.02
CA VAL A 33 -5.96 3.99 7.30
C VAL A 33 -7.30 3.76 7.98
N ARG A 34 -8.19 4.76 7.99
CA ARG A 34 -9.54 4.62 8.55
C ARG A 34 -10.37 3.61 7.77
N GLN A 35 -10.37 3.68 6.44
CA GLN A 35 -11.13 2.74 5.60
C GLN A 35 -10.61 1.30 5.71
N ILE A 36 -9.31 1.09 5.94
CA ILE A 36 -8.77 -0.24 6.23
C ILE A 36 -9.43 -0.81 7.50
N GLN A 37 -9.52 -0.02 8.58
CA GLN A 37 -10.17 -0.48 9.83
C GLN A 37 -11.65 -0.79 9.62
N GLU A 38 -12.37 0.04 8.87
CA GLU A 38 -13.81 -0.16 8.58
C GLU A 38 -14.06 -1.42 7.73
N LYS A 39 -13.17 -1.71 6.79
CA LYS A 39 -13.27 -2.88 5.88
C LYS A 39 -12.65 -4.14 6.49
N PHE A 40 -11.93 -4.02 7.59
CA PHE A 40 -11.31 -5.15 8.27
C PHE A 40 -12.39 -6.00 8.96
N ALA A 41 -12.66 -7.16 8.38
CA ALA A 41 -13.67 -8.10 8.87
C ALA A 41 -12.99 -9.33 9.50
N PRO A 42 -12.80 -9.38 10.83
CA PRO A 42 -12.16 -10.52 11.48
C PRO A 42 -12.98 -11.80 11.33
N ASN A 43 -12.29 -12.94 11.24
CA ASN A 43 -12.91 -14.27 11.13
C ASN A 43 -12.66 -15.17 12.35
N THR A 44 -12.09 -14.60 13.41
CA THR A 44 -11.83 -15.26 14.68
C THR A 44 -12.50 -14.52 15.83
N SER A 45 -12.75 -15.23 16.94
CA SER A 45 -13.32 -14.66 18.17
C SER A 45 -12.42 -13.60 18.84
N PHE A 46 -11.14 -13.55 18.47
CA PHE A 46 -10.16 -12.62 19.02
C PHE A 46 -9.99 -11.34 18.17
N GLY A 47 -10.83 -11.13 17.15
CA GLY A 47 -10.74 -9.94 16.30
C GLY A 47 -9.57 -9.99 15.32
N MET A 48 -9.09 -11.19 14.96
CA MET A 48 -8.01 -11.41 14.00
C MET A 48 -8.52 -12.08 12.72
N LEU A 49 -7.74 -11.92 11.66
CA LEU A 49 -7.80 -12.77 10.47
C LEU A 49 -6.69 -13.78 10.47
N MET A 50 -7.03 -15.00 10.04
CA MET A 50 -6.10 -16.10 9.92
C MET A 50 -5.86 -16.46 8.46
N PHE A 51 -4.59 -16.57 8.07
CA PHE A 51 -4.17 -16.99 6.73
C PHE A 51 -3.23 -18.19 6.83
N GLU A 52 -3.43 -19.17 5.94
CA GLU A 52 -2.55 -20.35 5.86
C GLU A 52 -1.21 -20.02 5.19
N GLU A 53 -1.23 -19.10 4.22
CA GLU A 53 -0.10 -18.79 3.34
C GLU A 53 0.04 -17.28 3.11
N SER A 54 1.28 -16.82 2.90
CA SER A 54 1.55 -15.40 2.60
C SER A 54 0.86 -14.93 1.30
N ASN A 55 0.65 -15.83 0.34
CA ASN A 55 -0.09 -15.53 -0.89
C ASN A 55 -1.58 -15.25 -0.66
N SER A 56 -2.22 -15.90 0.32
CA SER A 56 -3.62 -15.59 0.66
C SER A 56 -3.73 -14.26 1.39
N LEU A 57 -2.77 -13.94 2.27
CA LEU A 57 -2.65 -12.62 2.87
C LEU A 57 -2.46 -11.53 1.81
N ARG A 58 -1.52 -11.68 0.87
CA ARG A 58 -1.28 -10.69 -0.19
C ARG A 58 -2.53 -10.43 -1.03
N ARG A 59 -3.25 -11.50 -1.43
CA ARG A 59 -4.52 -11.36 -2.17
C ARG A 59 -5.58 -10.61 -1.36
N TYR A 60 -5.65 -10.86 -0.06
CA TYR A 60 -6.56 -10.14 0.83
C TYR A 60 -6.19 -8.67 0.97
N VAL A 61 -4.92 -8.35 1.21
CA VAL A 61 -4.40 -6.98 1.28
C VAL A 61 -4.72 -6.23 -0.01
N SER A 62 -4.40 -6.82 -1.16
CA SER A 62 -4.70 -6.26 -2.48
C SER A 62 -6.19 -5.98 -2.66
N LYS A 63 -7.06 -6.96 -2.33
CA LYS A 63 -8.51 -6.81 -2.41
C LYS A 63 -9.04 -5.65 -1.56
N ILE A 64 -8.56 -5.51 -0.33
CA ILE A 64 -9.01 -4.43 0.55
C ILE A 64 -8.51 -3.08 0.05
N LEU A 65 -7.21 -2.95 -0.19
CA LEU A 65 -6.59 -1.67 -0.53
C LEU A 65 -7.12 -1.15 -1.87
N ARG A 66 -7.24 -2.01 -2.89
CA ARG A 66 -7.76 -1.61 -4.20
C ARG A 66 -9.26 -1.26 -4.18
N SER A 67 -9.98 -1.57 -3.09
CA SER A 67 -11.35 -1.11 -2.88
C SER A 67 -11.45 0.30 -2.27
N ILE A 68 -10.30 0.93 -1.97
CA ILE A 68 -10.20 2.28 -1.40
C ILE A 68 -9.76 3.23 -2.52
N PRO A 69 -10.64 4.15 -2.98
CA PRO A 69 -10.33 5.05 -4.11
C PRO A 69 -9.07 5.88 -3.88
N GLU A 70 -8.86 6.38 -2.67
CA GLU A 70 -7.71 7.21 -2.30
C GLU A 70 -6.38 6.45 -2.39
N TYR A 71 -6.39 5.15 -2.12
CA TYR A 71 -5.22 4.29 -2.25
C TYR A 71 -4.83 4.10 -3.72
N VAL A 72 -5.82 3.86 -4.60
CA VAL A 72 -5.57 3.64 -6.03
C VAL A 72 -4.92 4.88 -6.65
N LYS A 73 -5.34 6.08 -6.22
CA LYS A 73 -4.79 7.35 -6.69
C LYS A 73 -3.32 7.58 -6.33
N TRP A 74 -2.74 6.82 -5.39
CA TRP A 74 -1.31 6.92 -5.11
C TRP A 74 -0.43 6.42 -6.25
N ASN A 75 -1.01 5.70 -7.21
CA ASN A 75 -0.33 5.26 -8.43
C ASN A 75 -0.37 6.33 -9.53
N ASP A 76 -1.13 7.40 -9.36
CA ASP A 76 -1.22 8.49 -10.34
C ASP A 76 -0.05 9.45 -10.15
N ARG A 77 0.54 9.91 -11.26
CA ARG A 77 1.54 10.98 -11.25
C ARG A 77 0.89 12.30 -10.89
N LYS A 78 1.52 13.11 -10.03
CA LYS A 78 0.95 14.39 -9.59
C LYS A 78 1.00 15.47 -10.67
N ASN A 79 1.94 15.40 -11.61
CA ASN A 79 2.04 16.37 -12.71
C ASN A 79 1.03 16.14 -13.84
N GLY A 80 0.19 15.11 -13.77
CA GLY A 80 -0.79 14.79 -14.82
C GLY A 80 -0.16 14.34 -16.15
N ASN A 81 1.12 13.95 -16.13
CA ASN A 81 1.80 13.45 -17.31
C ASN A 81 1.46 11.96 -17.56
N ASP A 82 0.39 11.73 -18.32
CA ASP A 82 -0.08 10.39 -18.70
C ASP A 82 0.64 9.80 -19.92
N ALA A 83 1.75 10.41 -20.36
CA ALA A 83 2.49 9.90 -21.52
C ALA A 83 2.98 8.47 -21.24
N PRO A 84 2.71 7.50 -22.15
CA PRO A 84 3.07 6.09 -21.95
C PRO A 84 4.58 5.86 -21.96
N LEU A 85 5.34 6.81 -22.49
CA LEU A 85 6.79 6.79 -22.59
C LEU A 85 7.33 8.15 -22.16
N LYS A 86 8.22 8.16 -21.15
CA LYS A 86 9.02 9.32 -20.80
C LYS A 86 10.44 9.10 -21.31
N PHE A 87 10.95 10.04 -22.09
CA PHE A 87 12.33 10.02 -22.53
C PHE A 87 13.20 10.48 -21.36
N SER A 88 14.14 9.63 -20.91
CA SER A 88 15.13 10.00 -19.90
C SER A 88 16.50 10.15 -20.54
N SER A 89 17.23 11.19 -20.13
CA SER A 89 18.59 11.49 -20.53
C SER A 89 19.56 11.15 -19.39
N ALA A 90 20.79 10.77 -19.74
CA ALA A 90 21.87 10.59 -18.76
C ALA A 90 22.25 11.89 -18.03
N TYR A 91 21.76 13.04 -18.51
CA TYR A 91 21.96 14.36 -17.91
C TYR A 91 20.74 14.86 -17.12
N ASP A 92 19.67 14.06 -17.01
CA ASP A 92 18.53 14.44 -16.19
C ASP A 92 18.97 14.48 -14.72
N LEU A 93 18.65 15.58 -14.04
CA LEU A 93 18.77 15.71 -12.59
C LEU A 93 17.92 14.62 -11.91
N PRO A 94 18.18 14.25 -10.63
CA PRO A 94 17.30 13.35 -9.89
C PRO A 94 15.84 13.75 -10.14
N GLY A 95 15.05 12.75 -10.56
CA GLY A 95 13.75 12.97 -11.19
C GLY A 95 12.84 13.88 -10.37
N ASP A 96 12.06 14.70 -11.07
CA ASP A 96 10.98 15.48 -10.45
C ASP A 96 10.06 14.52 -9.68
N PRO A 97 9.88 14.68 -8.35
CA PRO A 97 8.99 13.83 -7.56
C PRO A 97 7.57 13.76 -8.12
N ASP A 98 7.16 14.75 -8.90
CA ASP A 98 5.84 14.80 -9.54
C ASP A 98 5.68 13.82 -10.72
N ASP A 99 6.79 13.28 -11.24
CA ASP A 99 6.80 12.17 -12.21
C ASP A 99 6.78 10.78 -11.55
N ASP A 100 7.01 10.71 -10.24
CA ASP A 100 7.05 9.49 -9.46
C ASP A 100 5.68 9.20 -8.81
N PHE A 101 5.47 7.92 -8.47
CA PHE A 101 4.24 7.43 -7.86
C PHE A 101 4.54 6.20 -6.99
N ILE A 102 3.57 5.80 -6.16
CA ILE A 102 3.70 4.58 -5.37
C ILE A 102 3.32 3.38 -6.24
N ASP A 103 4.24 2.45 -6.42
CA ASP A 103 3.94 1.13 -6.98
C ASP A 103 3.10 0.33 -5.99
N LEU A 104 1.80 0.22 -6.29
CA LEU A 104 0.82 -0.44 -5.43
C LEU A 104 1.10 -1.94 -5.28
N ASP A 105 1.61 -2.60 -6.31
CA ASP A 105 1.92 -4.03 -6.26
C ASP A 105 3.15 -4.30 -5.39
N ALA A 106 4.14 -3.41 -5.45
CA ALA A 106 5.29 -3.43 -4.56
C ALA A 106 4.89 -3.12 -3.11
N LEU A 107 4.01 -2.15 -2.88
CA LEU A 107 3.46 -1.83 -1.56
C LEU A 107 2.73 -3.04 -0.97
N GLU A 108 1.79 -3.64 -1.71
CA GLU A 108 1.02 -4.81 -1.28
C GLU A 108 1.92 -6.00 -0.94
N GLY A 109 2.95 -6.23 -1.77
CA GLY A 109 3.94 -7.28 -1.53
C GLY A 109 4.74 -7.04 -0.26
N ASN A 110 5.21 -5.81 -0.04
CA ASN A 110 6.00 -5.44 1.13
C ASN A 110 5.17 -5.49 2.42
N VAL A 111 3.91 -5.08 2.38
CA VAL A 111 2.97 -5.19 3.51
C VAL A 111 2.76 -6.65 3.88
N ALA A 112 2.40 -7.49 2.90
CA ALA A 112 2.16 -8.91 3.16
C ALA A 112 3.41 -9.61 3.69
N ARG A 113 4.59 -9.30 3.13
CA ARG A 113 5.87 -9.85 3.59
C ARG A 113 6.20 -9.44 5.01
N SER A 114 6.03 -8.17 5.36
CA SER A 114 6.35 -7.65 6.69
C SER A 114 5.48 -8.31 7.76
N ILE A 115 4.16 -8.39 7.51
CA ILE A 115 3.23 -9.07 8.40
C ILE A 115 3.60 -10.57 8.53
N SER A 116 3.95 -11.23 7.42
CA SER A 116 4.29 -12.67 7.44
C SER A 116 5.63 -12.98 8.12
N SER A 117 6.52 -11.98 8.27
CA SER A 117 7.87 -12.16 8.88
C SER A 117 7.94 -11.74 10.34
N GLU A 118 6.89 -11.09 10.86
CA GLU A 118 6.77 -10.69 12.26
C GLU A 118 6.12 -11.77 13.14
N ASP A 119 5.55 -12.81 12.52
CA ASP A 119 5.07 -14.05 13.14
C ASP A 119 6.18 -15.14 13.16
#